data_AF-A0A9D1N2M6-F1
#
_entry.id   AF-A0A9D1N2M6-F1
#
_cell.length_a   1.000
_cell.length_b   1.000
_cell.length_c   1.000
_cell.angle_alpha   90.00
_cell.angle_beta   90.00
_cell.angle_gamma   90.00
#
_symmetry.space_group_name_H-M   'P 1'
#
loop_
_entity.id
_entity.type
_entity.pdbx_description
1 polymer ?
#
loop_
_entity_poly.entity_id
_entity_poly.type
_entity_poly.pdbx_seq_one_letter_code
_entity_poly.pdbx_strand_id
1 'polypeptide(L)'
;MERERTKLYQRPWMRALAAVLAAALLLSLLSGLWIRVSISQNAGNAAETYLAGETEYVNASGFERFVEQLRSLRRPADLEDYYRRASARIALEDYEEALAYIDECLALYTADYGEELHADLLIKRGCLLTMLDRGDEAVAPLEQALEIDPAQSDVYLVLAQVYSAQGDAEALTGALTAYLALEPQQGDIRLLLAQLHYAAGAYAAAADEAQRLLDEGEDGPELTSLSAGIGLALIGEGDYERALALLDGAIALHEAGADEAQDAADADGPADTAQPETPSEADMDALYYYRGLCRLTLEQFDAAAEDYTRAIERGVSPQLSHYGRGVAELMRPAPDYEQAAEDLLFAANYEGDDADTETSAQALALLELLTAEE
;
A
#
# COMPACT_ATOMS: atom_id res chain seq x y z
N MET A 1 -3.04 -17.91 -77.17
CA MET A 1 -1.65 -17.54 -76.84
C MET A 1 -1.58 -17.40 -75.34
N GLU A 2 -1.28 -18.51 -74.69
CA GLU A 2 -1.46 -18.74 -73.26
C GLU A 2 -0.17 -19.40 -72.75
N ARG A 3 0.87 -18.58 -72.56
CA ARG A 3 2.16 -18.98 -72.00
C ARG A 3 2.93 -17.72 -71.60
N GLU A 4 2.71 -17.27 -70.37
CA GLU A 4 3.69 -16.55 -69.52
C GLU A 4 3.10 -16.21 -68.14
N ARG A 5 2.62 -17.23 -67.42
CA ARG A 5 2.48 -17.17 -65.95
C ARG A 5 3.59 -18.00 -65.30
N THR A 6 4.84 -17.63 -65.59
CA THR A 6 5.99 -18.14 -64.84
C THR A 6 6.02 -17.46 -63.48
N LYS A 7 5.73 -18.26 -62.46
CA LYS A 7 5.56 -17.95 -61.05
C LYS A 7 6.65 -16.99 -60.54
N LEU A 8 6.25 -15.74 -60.25
CA LEU A 8 7.07 -14.72 -59.58
C LEU A 8 7.83 -15.27 -58.34
N TYR A 9 7.25 -16.27 -57.66
CA TYR A 9 7.76 -16.93 -56.46
C TYR A 9 9.08 -17.72 -56.61
N GLN A 10 9.58 -17.94 -57.84
CA GLN A 10 10.83 -18.69 -58.07
C GLN A 10 12.07 -17.80 -58.20
N ARG A 11 11.92 -16.46 -58.16
CA ARG A 11 13.05 -15.55 -58.28
C ARG A 11 13.86 -15.52 -56.97
N PRO A 12 15.20 -15.72 -57.03
CA PRO A 12 16.03 -15.82 -55.83
C PRO A 12 16.00 -14.56 -54.96
N TRP A 13 15.84 -13.37 -55.56
CA TRP A 13 15.74 -12.11 -54.80
C TRP A 13 14.45 -11.98 -53.99
N MET A 14 13.33 -12.61 -54.41
CA MET A 14 12.08 -12.61 -53.64
C MET A 14 12.15 -13.54 -52.43
N ARG A 15 12.91 -14.63 -52.51
CA ARG A 15 13.18 -15.52 -51.36
C ARG A 15 14.09 -14.83 -50.34
N ALA A 16 15.07 -14.05 -50.80
CA ALA A 16 15.90 -13.23 -49.93
C ALA A 16 15.07 -12.12 -49.25
N LEU A 17 14.19 -11.43 -49.99
CA LEU A 17 13.29 -10.42 -49.43
C LEU A 17 12.31 -11.00 -48.40
N ALA A 18 11.73 -12.17 -48.68
CA ALA A 18 10.86 -12.87 -47.74
C ALA A 18 11.60 -13.36 -46.49
N ALA A 19 12.86 -13.80 -46.63
CA ALA A 19 13.70 -14.20 -45.50
C ALA A 19 14.10 -12.99 -44.62
N VAL A 20 14.37 -11.84 -45.24
CA VAL A 20 14.64 -10.58 -44.51
C VAL A 20 13.39 -10.09 -43.78
N LEU A 21 12.21 -10.14 -44.42
CA LEU A 21 10.94 -9.78 -43.78
C LEU A 21 10.57 -10.76 -42.65
N ALA A 22 10.80 -12.06 -42.83
CA ALA A 22 10.57 -13.06 -41.78
C ALA A 22 11.58 -12.92 -40.62
N ALA A 23 12.84 -12.57 -40.91
CA ALA A 23 13.85 -12.28 -39.89
C ALA A 23 13.54 -10.98 -39.14
N ALA A 24 13.04 -9.94 -39.82
CA ALA A 24 12.58 -8.71 -39.19
C ALA A 24 11.34 -8.94 -38.31
N LEU A 25 10.40 -9.80 -38.75
CA LEU A 25 9.24 -10.21 -37.95
C LEU A 25 9.65 -11.06 -36.73
N LEU A 26 10.62 -11.96 -36.89
CA LEU A 26 11.20 -12.74 -35.78
C LEU A 26 11.99 -11.87 -34.80
N LEU A 27 12.73 -10.86 -35.28
CA LEU A 27 13.42 -9.88 -34.44
C LEU A 27 12.44 -8.96 -33.71
N SER A 28 11.30 -8.59 -34.32
CA SER A 28 10.23 -7.83 -33.65
C SER A 28 9.42 -8.67 -32.65
N LEU A 29 9.36 -9.99 -32.86
CA LEU A 29 8.76 -10.93 -31.89
C LEU A 29 9.74 -11.24 -30.74
N LEU A 30 11.05 -11.08 -30.95
CA LEU A 30 12.10 -11.28 -29.93
C LEU A 30 12.44 -9.99 -29.15
N SER A 31 11.97 -8.81 -29.57
CA SER A 31 12.07 -7.57 -28.77
C SER A 31 11.06 -7.47 -27.63
N GLY A 32 10.17 -8.46 -27.47
CA GLY A 32 9.19 -8.54 -26.38
C GLY A 32 9.69 -9.22 -25.10
N LEU A 33 10.98 -9.09 -24.76
CA LEU A 33 11.55 -9.61 -23.52
C LEU A 33 12.48 -8.58 -22.90
N TRP A 34 11.89 -7.64 -22.17
CA TRP A 34 12.52 -7.03 -21.02
C TRP A 34 11.73 -7.44 -19.78
N ILE A 35 12.30 -8.35 -18.99
CA ILE A 35 11.94 -8.48 -17.59
C ILE A 35 12.75 -7.41 -16.86
N ARG A 36 12.06 -6.55 -16.12
CA ARG A 36 12.68 -5.82 -15.00
C ARG A 36 11.87 -6.08 -13.74
N VAL A 37 12.65 -6.36 -12.71
CA VAL A 37 12.33 -6.79 -11.35
C VAL A 37 11.27 -5.90 -10.66
N SER A 38 10.49 -6.57 -9.83
CA SER A 38 9.30 -6.18 -9.08
C SER A 38 9.49 -5.05 -8.05
N ILE A 39 8.53 -4.13 -8.04
CA ILE A 39 7.96 -3.42 -6.89
C ILE A 39 6.43 -3.47 -7.11
N SER A 40 5.62 -3.67 -6.06
CA SER A 40 4.23 -4.16 -6.09
C SER A 40 3.31 -3.56 -7.17
N GLN A 41 2.53 -4.43 -7.82
CA GLN A 41 1.55 -4.09 -8.85
C GLN A 41 0.30 -3.48 -8.21
N ASN A 42 0.19 -2.15 -8.21
CA ASN A 42 -1.06 -1.43 -8.57
C ASN A 42 -0.97 0.11 -8.50
N ALA A 43 0.06 0.69 -7.87
CA ALA A 43 0.15 2.15 -7.70
C ALA A 43 1.28 2.85 -8.49
N GLY A 44 2.14 2.09 -9.19
CA GLY A 44 3.40 2.62 -9.74
C GLY A 44 3.25 3.70 -10.82
N ASN A 45 2.12 3.74 -11.53
CA ASN A 45 1.87 4.77 -12.52
C ASN A 45 0.37 4.89 -12.87
N ALA A 46 -0.44 5.42 -11.95
CA ALA A 46 -1.88 5.64 -12.16
C ALA A 46 -2.16 6.42 -13.46
N ALA A 47 -1.31 7.39 -13.80
CA ALA A 47 -1.41 8.14 -15.05
C ALA A 47 -1.28 7.24 -16.30
N GLU A 48 -0.28 6.36 -16.31
CA GLU A 48 -0.08 5.37 -17.39
C GLU A 48 -1.21 4.35 -17.44
N THR A 49 -1.67 3.84 -16.29
CA THR A 49 -2.79 2.89 -16.21
C THR A 49 -4.05 3.51 -16.80
N TYR A 50 -4.36 4.75 -16.44
CA TYR A 50 -5.49 5.49 -17.02
C TYR A 50 -5.33 5.66 -18.53
N LEU A 51 -4.15 6.11 -19.00
CA LEU A 51 -3.88 6.28 -20.42
C LEU A 51 -3.99 4.95 -21.20
N ALA A 52 -3.56 3.83 -20.61
CA ALA A 52 -3.67 2.52 -21.25
C ALA A 52 -5.12 2.01 -21.30
N GLY A 53 -5.89 2.21 -20.23
CA GLY A 53 -7.30 1.80 -20.14
C GLY A 53 -8.21 2.62 -21.05
N GLU A 54 -8.04 3.94 -21.07
CA GLU A 54 -9.00 4.88 -21.66
C GLU A 54 -8.61 5.41 -23.06
N THR A 55 -7.58 4.83 -23.69
CA THR A 55 -7.13 5.26 -25.03
C THR A 55 -7.46 4.23 -26.10
N GLU A 56 -8.38 4.57 -27.00
CA GLU A 56 -8.93 3.68 -28.04
C GLU A 56 -7.83 2.99 -28.87
N TYR A 57 -6.77 3.71 -29.27
CA TYR A 57 -5.67 3.15 -30.06
C TYR A 57 -4.83 2.13 -29.28
N VAL A 58 -4.62 2.34 -27.97
CA VAL A 58 -3.91 1.38 -27.11
C VAL A 58 -4.68 0.06 -27.07
N ASN A 59 -6.01 0.11 -27.13
CA ASN A 59 -6.86 -1.08 -27.12
C ASN A 59 -7.23 -1.59 -28.54
N ALA A 60 -6.81 -0.89 -29.58
CA ALA A 60 -7.13 -1.23 -30.97
C ALA A 60 -6.35 -2.43 -31.50
N SER A 61 -6.98 -3.20 -32.39
CA SER A 61 -6.36 -4.33 -33.09
C SER A 61 -5.21 -3.89 -34.00
N GLY A 62 -4.30 -4.81 -34.32
CA GLY A 62 -3.16 -4.50 -35.21
C GLY A 62 -3.55 -3.96 -36.60
N PHE A 63 -4.75 -4.30 -37.09
CA PHE A 63 -5.29 -3.75 -38.33
C PHE A 63 -5.79 -2.30 -38.17
N GLU A 64 -6.48 -2.00 -37.07
CA GLU A 64 -6.95 -0.65 -36.76
C GLU A 64 -5.77 0.31 -36.54
N ARG A 65 -4.76 -0.13 -35.79
CA ARG A 65 -3.51 0.62 -35.60
C ARG A 65 -2.82 0.95 -36.92
N PHE A 66 -2.77 -0.01 -37.85
CA PHE A 66 -2.22 0.19 -39.19
C PHE A 66 -3.03 1.20 -40.02
N VAL A 67 -4.36 1.13 -39.97
CA VAL A 67 -5.24 2.09 -40.66
C VAL A 67 -5.06 3.50 -40.10
N GLU A 68 -4.96 3.64 -38.78
CA GLU A 68 -4.72 4.92 -38.13
C GLU A 68 -3.34 5.50 -38.45
N GLN A 69 -2.29 4.66 -38.51
CA GLN A 69 -0.98 5.10 -38.96
C GLN A 69 -1.02 5.67 -40.38
N LEU A 70 -1.79 5.07 -41.30
CA LEU A 70 -1.96 5.61 -42.66
C LEU A 70 -2.73 6.93 -42.70
N ARG A 71 -3.68 7.15 -41.79
CA ARG A 71 -4.46 8.39 -41.68
C ARG A 71 -3.61 9.54 -41.13
N SER A 72 -2.73 9.25 -40.15
CA SER A 72 -1.82 10.22 -39.55
C SER A 72 -0.87 10.92 -40.54
N LEU A 73 -0.64 10.32 -41.72
CA LEU A 73 0.18 10.88 -42.80
C LEU A 73 -0.46 12.11 -43.49
N ARG A 74 -1.75 12.36 -43.25
CA ARG A 74 -2.43 13.58 -43.74
C ARG A 74 -2.25 14.72 -42.74
N ARG A 75 -2.60 15.95 -43.10
CA ARG A 75 -2.62 17.06 -42.12
C ARG A 75 -3.87 16.93 -41.24
N PRO A 76 -3.75 17.18 -39.92
CA PRO A 76 -4.90 17.20 -39.01
C PRO A 76 -5.89 18.29 -39.44
N ALA A 77 -7.17 17.97 -39.43
CA ALA A 77 -8.23 18.84 -39.95
C ALA A 77 -9.26 19.28 -38.90
N ASP A 78 -9.48 18.47 -37.86
CA ASP A 78 -10.47 18.67 -36.82
C ASP A 78 -10.02 18.05 -35.49
N LEU A 79 -10.78 18.33 -34.43
CA LEU A 79 -10.53 17.83 -33.06
C LEU A 79 -10.37 16.30 -33.04
N GLU A 80 -11.21 15.59 -33.78
CA GLU A 80 -11.20 14.14 -33.86
C GLU A 80 -9.89 13.59 -34.45
N ASP A 81 -9.34 14.22 -35.50
CA ASP A 81 -8.04 13.83 -36.06
C ASP A 81 -6.89 14.09 -35.06
N TYR A 82 -6.94 15.21 -34.34
CA TYR A 82 -5.97 15.49 -33.26
C TYR A 82 -6.06 14.47 -32.13
N TYR A 83 -7.26 14.10 -31.69
CA TYR A 83 -7.49 13.13 -30.63
C TYR A 83 -6.97 11.73 -31.00
N ARG A 84 -7.21 11.29 -32.24
CA ARG A 84 -6.67 10.02 -32.76
C ARG A 84 -5.15 10.00 -32.80
N ARG A 85 -4.52 11.11 -33.19
CA ARG A 85 -3.06 11.24 -33.19
C ARG A 85 -2.49 11.22 -31.78
N ALA A 86 -3.11 11.95 -30.86
CA ALA A 86 -2.75 11.88 -29.44
C ALA A 86 -2.79 10.43 -28.95
N SER A 87 -3.88 9.71 -29.24
CA SER A 87 -4.05 8.30 -28.90
C SER A 87 -2.95 7.40 -29.48
N ALA A 88 -2.58 7.61 -30.74
CA ALA A 88 -1.48 6.87 -31.37
C ALA A 88 -0.12 7.19 -30.75
N ARG A 89 0.11 8.44 -30.34
CA ARG A 89 1.36 8.88 -29.68
C ARG A 89 1.46 8.37 -28.25
N ILE A 90 0.35 8.36 -27.49
CA ILE A 90 0.26 7.71 -26.17
C ILE A 90 0.71 6.25 -26.27
N ALA A 91 0.18 5.50 -27.25
CA ALA A 91 0.54 4.10 -27.44
C ALA A 91 1.98 3.86 -27.94
N LEU A 92 2.65 4.90 -28.41
CA LEU A 92 4.07 4.89 -28.78
C LEU A 92 4.95 5.45 -27.66
N GLU A 93 4.37 5.77 -26.51
CA GLU A 93 5.03 6.41 -25.36
C GLU A 93 5.69 7.75 -25.70
N ASP A 94 5.21 8.40 -26.77
CA ASP A 94 5.68 9.69 -27.25
C ASP A 94 4.85 10.80 -26.61
N TYR A 95 5.06 10.97 -25.30
CA TYR A 95 4.19 11.77 -24.43
C TYR A 95 4.22 13.27 -24.75
N GLU A 96 5.36 13.84 -25.17
CA GLU A 96 5.42 15.25 -25.61
C GLU A 96 4.55 15.52 -26.84
N GLU A 97 4.64 14.67 -27.88
CA GLU A 97 3.80 14.85 -29.07
C GLU A 97 2.33 14.59 -28.77
N ALA A 98 2.04 13.58 -27.92
CA ALA A 98 0.68 13.33 -27.46
C ALA A 98 0.07 14.54 -26.75
N LEU A 99 0.83 15.16 -25.83
CA LEU A 99 0.39 16.32 -25.08
C LEU A 99 0.09 17.50 -26.01
N ALA A 100 0.96 17.75 -26.99
CA ALA A 100 0.74 18.80 -27.97
C ALA A 100 -0.57 18.60 -28.77
N TYR A 101 -0.89 17.35 -29.13
CA TYR A 101 -2.16 17.06 -29.80
C TYR A 101 -3.38 17.20 -28.89
N ILE A 102 -3.28 16.83 -27.61
CA ILE A 102 -4.35 17.06 -26.62
C ILE A 102 -4.57 18.56 -26.39
N ASP A 103 -3.51 19.37 -26.32
CA ASP A 103 -3.63 20.83 -26.20
C ASP A 103 -4.35 21.44 -27.43
N GLU A 104 -4.09 20.93 -28.64
CA GLU A 104 -4.84 21.33 -29.85
C GLU A 104 -6.31 20.89 -29.79
N CYS A 105 -6.61 19.70 -29.25
CA CYS A 105 -7.99 19.28 -29.00
C CYS A 105 -8.72 20.26 -28.07
N LEU A 106 -8.10 20.63 -26.96
CA LEU A 106 -8.66 21.60 -26.00
C LEU A 106 -8.81 22.99 -26.61
N ALA A 107 -7.91 23.42 -27.50
CA ALA A 107 -8.03 24.69 -28.20
C ALA A 107 -9.19 24.71 -29.22
N LEU A 108 -9.52 23.56 -29.82
CA LEU A 108 -10.63 23.40 -30.75
C LEU A 108 -11.95 23.04 -30.06
N TYR A 109 -11.89 22.67 -28.78
CA TYR A 109 -13.06 22.27 -28.00
C TYR A 109 -14.10 23.40 -27.93
N THR A 110 -15.36 22.99 -28.03
CA THR A 110 -16.53 23.86 -27.81
C THR A 110 -17.56 23.05 -27.02
N ALA A 111 -18.46 23.74 -26.29
CA ALA A 111 -19.47 23.08 -25.46
C ALA A 111 -20.39 22.12 -26.25
N ASP A 112 -20.49 22.26 -27.57
CA ASP A 112 -21.26 21.38 -28.46
C ASP A 112 -20.73 19.94 -28.49
N TYR A 113 -19.46 19.72 -28.14
CA TYR A 113 -18.86 18.38 -28.02
C TYR A 113 -19.24 17.65 -26.73
N GLY A 114 -19.83 18.34 -25.75
CA GLY A 114 -20.24 17.77 -24.47
C GLY A 114 -19.16 17.85 -23.39
N GLU A 115 -19.60 17.77 -22.13
CA GLU A 115 -18.74 17.87 -20.94
C GLU A 115 -17.89 16.61 -20.72
N GLU A 116 -18.38 15.44 -21.13
CA GLU A 116 -17.67 14.16 -21.03
C GLU A 116 -16.34 14.17 -21.80
N LEU A 117 -16.35 14.65 -23.06
CA LEU A 117 -15.13 14.79 -23.85
C LEU A 117 -14.20 15.86 -23.25
N HIS A 118 -14.75 16.92 -22.66
CA HIS A 118 -13.94 17.95 -22.01
C HIS A 118 -13.18 17.39 -20.82
N ALA A 119 -13.87 16.63 -19.96
CA ALA A 119 -13.28 15.95 -18.82
C ALA A 119 -12.20 14.97 -19.29
N ASP A 120 -12.48 14.10 -20.27
CA ASP A 120 -11.48 13.15 -20.80
C ASP A 120 -10.22 13.86 -21.34
N LEU A 121 -10.38 14.93 -22.14
CA LEU A 121 -9.23 15.70 -22.64
C LEU A 121 -8.40 16.32 -21.51
N LEU A 122 -9.06 16.84 -20.47
CA LEU A 122 -8.40 17.39 -19.29
C LEU A 122 -7.64 16.31 -18.49
N ILE A 123 -8.25 15.14 -18.29
CA ILE A 123 -7.59 14.02 -17.59
C ILE A 123 -6.39 13.54 -18.41
N LYS A 124 -6.54 13.29 -19.72
CA LYS A 124 -5.43 12.89 -20.58
C LYS A 124 -4.30 13.90 -20.58
N ARG A 125 -4.61 15.21 -20.57
CA ARG A 125 -3.62 16.27 -20.43
C ARG A 125 -2.87 16.15 -19.10
N GLY A 126 -3.61 15.99 -18.00
CA GLY A 126 -3.05 15.76 -16.66
C GLY A 126 -2.13 14.54 -16.60
N CYS A 127 -2.60 13.38 -17.05
CA CYS A 127 -1.82 12.15 -17.09
C CYS A 127 -0.54 12.31 -17.93
N LEU A 128 -0.62 12.91 -19.12
CA LEU A 128 0.54 13.15 -19.96
C LEU A 128 1.56 14.09 -19.27
N LEU A 129 1.10 15.13 -18.58
CA LEU A 129 1.99 15.99 -17.79
C LEU A 129 2.65 15.23 -16.64
N THR A 130 1.92 14.35 -15.96
CA THR A 130 2.49 13.45 -14.93
C THR A 130 3.55 12.52 -15.51
N MET A 131 3.29 11.92 -16.68
CA MET A 131 4.26 11.06 -17.40
C MET A 131 5.52 11.80 -17.84
N LEU A 132 5.42 13.11 -18.02
CA LEU A 132 6.52 14.00 -18.39
C LEU A 132 7.26 14.60 -17.19
N ASP A 133 6.96 14.14 -15.97
CA ASP A 133 7.51 14.70 -14.71
C ASP A 133 7.21 16.20 -14.54
N ARG A 134 6.08 16.66 -15.10
CA ARG A 134 5.57 18.04 -15.03
C ARG A 134 4.40 18.13 -14.05
N GLY A 135 4.57 17.58 -12.86
CA GLY A 135 3.52 17.47 -11.83
C GLY A 135 2.84 18.80 -11.48
N ASP A 136 3.61 19.89 -11.39
CA ASP A 136 3.07 21.23 -11.09
C ASP A 136 2.04 21.72 -12.13
N GLU A 137 2.18 21.30 -13.39
CA GLU A 137 1.24 21.65 -14.45
C GLU A 137 0.10 20.63 -14.58
N ALA A 138 0.26 19.43 -14.03
CA ALA A 138 -0.70 18.33 -14.11
C ALA A 138 -1.89 18.52 -13.16
N VAL A 139 -1.71 19.17 -12.02
CA VAL A 139 -2.76 19.34 -11.00
C VAL A 139 -3.97 20.09 -11.54
N ALA A 140 -3.77 21.29 -12.12
CA ALA A 140 -4.86 22.14 -12.58
C ALA A 140 -5.83 21.47 -13.59
N PRO A 141 -5.38 20.79 -14.66
CA PRO A 141 -6.31 20.09 -15.55
C PRO A 141 -7.00 18.89 -14.88
N LEU A 142 -6.36 18.17 -13.95
CA LEU A 142 -6.99 17.07 -13.21
C LEU A 142 -8.08 17.58 -12.27
N GLU A 143 -7.85 18.69 -11.57
CA GLU A 143 -8.86 19.33 -10.73
C GLU A 143 -10.04 19.86 -11.55
N GLN A 144 -9.78 20.47 -12.71
CA GLN A 144 -10.84 20.90 -13.63
C GLN A 144 -11.66 19.73 -14.16
N ALA A 145 -11.04 18.57 -14.39
CA ALA A 145 -11.80 17.37 -14.77
C ALA A 145 -12.73 16.91 -13.64
N LEU A 146 -12.26 16.95 -12.38
CA LEU A 146 -13.07 16.61 -11.20
C LEU A 146 -14.18 17.64 -10.91
N GLU A 147 -14.04 18.91 -11.31
CA GLU A 147 -15.14 19.88 -11.26
C GLU A 147 -16.29 19.50 -12.21
N ILE A 148 -15.97 18.85 -13.33
CA ILE A 148 -16.95 18.37 -14.31
C ILE A 148 -17.57 17.05 -13.86
N ASP A 149 -16.73 16.09 -13.49
CA ASP A 149 -17.16 14.78 -13.00
C ASP A 149 -16.40 14.39 -11.72
N PRO A 150 -17.01 14.63 -10.53
CA PRO A 150 -16.39 14.28 -9.26
C PRO A 150 -16.31 12.78 -8.96
N ALA A 151 -16.98 11.93 -9.75
CA ALA A 151 -17.07 10.49 -9.51
C ALA A 151 -15.96 9.68 -10.21
N GLN A 152 -14.97 10.36 -10.80
CA GLN A 152 -13.84 9.72 -11.48
C GLN A 152 -12.75 9.32 -10.48
N SER A 153 -12.85 8.11 -9.94
CA SER A 153 -11.91 7.57 -8.94
C SER A 153 -10.46 7.59 -9.43
N ASP A 154 -10.19 7.15 -10.66
CA ASP A 154 -8.84 7.10 -11.24
C ASP A 154 -8.11 8.46 -11.21
N VAL A 155 -8.85 9.57 -11.36
CA VAL A 155 -8.27 10.92 -11.35
C VAL A 155 -7.69 11.26 -9.97
N TYR A 156 -8.32 10.80 -8.89
CA TYR A 156 -7.77 10.96 -7.54
C TYR A 156 -6.49 10.15 -7.34
N LEU A 157 -6.35 8.96 -7.97
CA LEU A 157 -5.08 8.22 -7.94
C LEU A 157 -3.98 8.93 -8.73
N VAL A 158 -4.32 9.53 -9.88
CA VAL A 158 -3.35 10.33 -10.65
C VAL A 158 -2.90 11.56 -9.83
N LEU A 159 -3.83 12.24 -9.17
CA LEU A 159 -3.49 13.34 -8.26
C LEU A 159 -2.63 12.88 -7.08
N ALA A 160 -2.96 11.73 -6.48
CA ALA A 160 -2.14 11.13 -5.43
C ALA A 160 -0.72 10.83 -5.91
N GLN A 161 -0.55 10.30 -7.13
CA GLN A 161 0.77 10.09 -7.74
C GLN A 161 1.54 11.41 -7.86
N VAL A 162 0.89 12.49 -8.33
CA VAL A 162 1.50 13.82 -8.45
C VAL A 162 1.91 14.37 -7.08
N TYR A 163 1.02 14.34 -6.10
CA TYR A 163 1.30 14.85 -4.75
C TYR A 163 2.37 14.03 -4.02
N SER A 164 2.40 12.72 -4.23
CA SER A 164 3.48 11.85 -3.73
C SER A 164 4.84 12.25 -4.30
N ALA A 165 4.93 12.50 -5.62
CA ALA A 165 6.16 12.94 -6.27
C ALA A 165 6.62 14.34 -5.79
N GLN A 166 5.68 15.22 -5.45
CA GLN A 166 5.95 16.55 -4.89
C GLN A 166 6.32 16.50 -3.39
N GLY A 167 6.05 15.39 -2.70
CA GLY A 167 6.18 15.26 -1.26
C GLY A 167 5.12 16.02 -0.46
N ASP A 168 3.99 16.38 -1.10
CA ASP A 168 2.86 17.03 -0.43
C ASP A 168 1.99 15.97 0.25
N ALA A 169 2.35 15.62 1.49
CA ALA A 169 1.67 14.58 2.26
C ALA A 169 0.22 14.92 2.60
N GLU A 170 -0.12 16.21 2.75
CA GLU A 170 -1.48 16.65 3.05
C GLU A 170 -2.39 16.46 1.84
N ALA A 171 -1.95 16.95 0.68
CA ALA A 171 -2.70 16.79 -0.57
C ALA A 171 -2.81 15.32 -0.99
N LEU A 172 -1.74 14.53 -0.79
CA LEU A 172 -1.74 13.09 -1.01
C LEU A 172 -2.81 12.38 -0.17
N THR A 173 -2.83 12.66 1.14
CA THR A 173 -3.82 12.09 2.08
C THR A 173 -5.24 12.44 1.64
N GLY A 174 -5.49 13.70 1.24
CA GLY A 174 -6.78 14.15 0.72
C GLY A 174 -7.21 13.40 -0.55
N ALA A 175 -6.31 13.23 -1.52
CA ALA A 175 -6.59 12.53 -2.76
C ALA A 175 -6.90 11.04 -2.52
N LEU A 176 -6.10 10.34 -1.70
CA LEU A 176 -6.36 8.93 -1.37
C LEU A 176 -7.66 8.74 -0.57
N THR A 177 -8.00 9.68 0.31
CA THR A 177 -9.28 9.66 1.05
C THR A 177 -10.46 9.80 0.10
N ALA A 178 -10.38 10.72 -0.87
CA ALA A 178 -11.42 10.90 -1.88
C ALA A 178 -11.54 9.67 -2.79
N TYR A 179 -10.42 9.05 -3.15
CA TYR A 179 -10.40 7.78 -3.88
C TYR A 179 -11.13 6.67 -3.12
N LEU A 180 -10.79 6.45 -1.85
CA LEU A 180 -11.42 5.42 -1.01
C LEU A 180 -12.92 5.67 -0.74
N ALA A 181 -13.39 6.91 -0.84
CA ALA A 181 -14.81 7.22 -0.74
C ALA A 181 -15.61 6.68 -1.95
N LEU A 182 -14.96 6.56 -3.11
CA LEU A 182 -15.54 5.99 -4.33
C LEU A 182 -15.26 4.49 -4.44
N GLU A 183 -14.05 4.06 -4.08
CA GLU A 183 -13.57 2.68 -4.15
C GLU A 183 -13.20 2.16 -2.74
N PRO A 184 -14.18 1.79 -1.91
CA PRO A 184 -13.94 1.48 -0.49
C PRO A 184 -13.17 0.17 -0.24
N GLN A 185 -13.15 -0.75 -1.21
CA GLN A 185 -12.57 -2.09 -1.09
C GLN A 185 -11.13 -2.16 -1.62
N GLN A 186 -10.32 -1.14 -1.31
CA GLN A 186 -8.95 -1.02 -1.80
C GLN A 186 -7.97 -1.10 -0.62
N GLY A 187 -7.71 -2.33 -0.15
CA GLY A 187 -6.87 -2.63 1.03
C GLY A 187 -5.49 -1.98 0.95
N ASP A 188 -4.81 -2.10 -0.19
CA ASP A 188 -3.48 -1.51 -0.41
C ASP A 188 -3.47 0.02 -0.21
N ILE A 189 -4.51 0.71 -0.70
CA ILE A 189 -4.61 2.17 -0.59
C ILE A 189 -4.99 2.57 0.84
N ARG A 190 -5.84 1.80 1.50
CA ARG A 190 -6.18 2.01 2.91
C ARG A 190 -4.97 1.80 3.81
N LEU A 191 -4.13 0.80 3.52
CA LEU A 191 -2.86 0.58 4.22
C LEU A 191 -1.91 1.76 4.03
N LEU A 192 -1.77 2.26 2.80
CA LEU A 192 -0.96 3.44 2.52
C LEU A 192 -1.48 4.67 3.30
N LEU A 193 -2.79 4.87 3.36
CA LEU A 193 -3.39 5.96 4.12
C LEU A 193 -3.11 5.84 5.63
N ALA A 194 -3.22 4.63 6.18
CA ALA A 194 -2.86 4.35 7.57
C ALA A 194 -1.37 4.67 7.87
N GLN A 195 -0.46 4.30 6.96
CA GLN A 195 0.97 4.62 7.06
C GLN A 195 1.24 6.13 7.01
N LEU A 196 0.56 6.86 6.12
CA LEU A 196 0.69 8.31 6.03
C LEU A 196 0.21 9.00 7.30
N HIS A 197 -0.93 8.58 7.86
CA HIS A 197 -1.42 9.10 9.13
C HIS A 197 -0.47 8.79 10.28
N TYR A 198 0.08 7.58 10.34
CA TYR A 198 1.07 7.19 11.35
C TYR A 198 2.34 8.05 11.26
N ALA A 199 2.88 8.26 10.06
CA ALA A 199 4.05 9.11 9.82
C ALA A 199 3.79 10.58 10.17
N ALA A 200 2.57 11.07 10.01
CA ALA A 200 2.15 12.41 10.39
C ALA A 200 1.90 12.58 11.91
N GLY A 201 1.98 11.50 12.69
CA GLY A 201 1.63 11.50 14.11
C GLY A 201 0.12 11.55 14.38
N ALA A 202 -0.70 11.35 13.36
CA ALA A 202 -2.16 11.28 13.50
C ALA A 202 -2.58 9.84 13.86
N TYR A 203 -2.10 9.35 15.01
CA TYR A 203 -2.25 7.95 15.43
C TYR A 203 -3.71 7.51 15.53
N ALA A 204 -4.59 8.42 15.94
CA ALA A 204 -6.02 8.17 15.92
C ALA A 204 -6.57 7.92 14.50
N ALA A 205 -6.17 8.68 13.48
CA ALA A 205 -6.65 8.40 12.12
C ALA A 205 -6.03 7.10 11.57
N ALA A 206 -4.75 6.88 11.86
CA ALA A 206 -4.04 5.66 11.46
C ALA A 206 -4.71 4.39 12.02
N ALA A 207 -5.11 4.43 13.29
CA ALA A 207 -5.77 3.33 13.97
C ALA A 207 -7.15 3.00 13.37
N ASP A 208 -7.92 4.01 12.92
CA ASP A 208 -9.22 3.75 12.29
C ASP A 208 -9.06 3.01 10.96
N GLU A 209 -8.07 3.38 10.15
CA GLU A 209 -7.81 2.71 8.87
C GLU A 209 -7.20 1.32 9.07
N ALA A 210 -6.26 1.14 10.01
CA ALA A 210 -5.70 -0.16 10.35
C ALA A 210 -6.76 -1.13 10.91
N GLN A 211 -7.65 -0.64 11.78
CA GLN A 211 -8.73 -1.47 12.32
C GLN A 211 -9.70 -1.93 11.22
N ARG A 212 -10.02 -1.07 10.25
CA ARG A 212 -10.85 -1.48 9.11
C ARG A 212 -10.20 -2.58 8.28
N LEU A 213 -8.88 -2.53 8.05
CA LEU A 213 -8.16 -3.59 7.35
C LEU A 213 -8.29 -4.93 8.11
N LEU A 214 -8.07 -4.90 9.42
CA LEU A 214 -8.22 -6.08 10.28
C LEU A 214 -9.66 -6.63 10.25
N ASP A 215 -10.67 -5.76 10.31
CA ASP A 215 -12.08 -6.14 10.26
C ASP A 215 -12.49 -6.70 8.89
N GLU A 216 -11.87 -6.20 7.81
CA GLU A 216 -12.03 -6.67 6.42
C GLU A 216 -11.32 -8.03 6.20
N GLY A 217 -10.51 -8.48 7.15
CA GLY A 217 -9.76 -9.74 7.10
C GLY A 217 -8.48 -9.65 6.26
N GLU A 218 -7.99 -8.45 6.01
CA GLU A 218 -6.68 -8.23 5.41
C GLU A 218 -5.59 -8.69 6.37
N ASP A 219 -4.53 -9.26 5.82
CA ASP A 219 -3.40 -9.79 6.56
C ASP A 219 -2.07 -9.32 5.96
N GLY A 220 -0.97 -9.84 6.51
CA GLY A 220 0.37 -9.56 6.00
C GLY A 220 1.27 -8.83 7.00
N PRO A 221 2.59 -8.88 6.74
CA PRO A 221 3.60 -8.37 7.67
C PRO A 221 3.58 -6.84 7.78
N GLU A 222 3.20 -6.13 6.71
CA GLU A 222 3.08 -4.67 6.72
C GLU A 222 1.95 -4.21 7.66
N LEU A 223 0.78 -4.84 7.58
CA LEU A 223 -0.35 -4.54 8.46
C LEU A 223 -0.05 -4.94 9.90
N THR A 224 0.60 -6.08 10.10
CA THR A 224 1.04 -6.55 11.43
C THR A 224 1.95 -5.53 12.11
N SER A 225 3.01 -5.11 11.41
CA SER A 225 4.00 -4.17 11.94
C SER A 225 3.41 -2.78 12.16
N LEU A 226 2.56 -2.32 11.24
CA LEU A 226 1.88 -1.03 11.36
C LEU A 226 0.91 -1.02 12.54
N SER A 227 0.10 -2.07 12.71
CA SER A 227 -0.85 -2.18 13.82
C SER A 227 -0.13 -2.20 15.18
N ALA A 228 0.97 -2.93 15.27
CA ALA A 228 1.84 -2.91 16.46
C ALA A 228 2.39 -1.50 16.73
N GLY A 229 2.98 -0.85 15.73
CA GLY A 229 3.54 0.50 15.85
C GLY A 229 2.50 1.55 16.28
N ILE A 230 1.31 1.53 15.66
CA ILE A 230 0.21 2.42 16.05
C ILE A 230 -0.25 2.12 17.48
N GLY A 231 -0.41 0.84 17.85
CA GLY A 231 -0.81 0.45 19.20
C GLY A 231 0.15 0.99 20.27
N LEU A 232 1.46 0.88 20.04
CA LEU A 232 2.49 1.44 20.93
C LEU A 232 2.43 2.97 21.02
N ALA A 233 2.19 3.65 19.90
CA ALA A 233 2.05 5.11 19.90
C ALA A 233 0.80 5.56 20.69
N LEU A 234 -0.31 4.85 20.55
CA LEU A 234 -1.56 5.13 21.27
C LEU A 234 -1.44 4.91 22.79
N ILE A 235 -0.62 3.95 23.24
CA ILE A 235 -0.27 3.81 24.68
C ILE A 235 0.37 5.10 25.20
N GLY A 236 1.25 5.72 24.42
CA GLY A 236 1.88 7.00 24.77
C GLY A 236 0.89 8.17 24.87
N GLU A 237 -0.19 8.13 24.09
CA GLU A 237 -1.30 9.11 24.16
C GLU A 237 -2.35 8.77 25.24
N GLY A 238 -2.31 7.56 25.80
CA GLY A 238 -3.26 7.06 26.80
C GLY A 238 -4.55 6.49 26.21
N ASP A 239 -4.61 6.23 24.90
CA ASP A 239 -5.76 5.58 24.24
C ASP A 239 -5.61 4.06 24.29
N TYR A 240 -5.76 3.51 25.49
CA TYR A 240 -5.53 2.09 25.77
C TYR A 240 -6.55 1.17 25.11
N GLU A 241 -7.77 1.63 24.84
CA GLU A 241 -8.83 0.82 24.21
C GLU A 241 -8.46 0.49 22.77
N ARG A 242 -8.06 1.51 22.01
CA ARG A 242 -7.67 1.33 20.61
C ARG A 242 -6.30 0.67 20.48
N ALA A 243 -5.38 0.99 21.39
CA ALA A 243 -4.10 0.29 21.47
C ALA A 243 -4.30 -1.22 21.67
N LEU A 244 -5.16 -1.62 22.62
CA LEU A 244 -5.48 -3.01 22.89
C LEU A 244 -6.01 -3.72 21.64
N ALA A 245 -6.98 -3.12 20.94
CA ALA A 245 -7.56 -3.72 19.74
C ALA A 245 -6.52 -3.97 18.63
N LEU A 246 -5.64 -3.00 18.38
CA LEU A 246 -4.60 -3.14 17.35
C LEU A 246 -3.49 -4.11 17.76
N LEU A 247 -3.11 -4.15 19.04
CA LEU A 247 -2.14 -5.12 19.55
C LEU A 247 -2.70 -6.55 19.49
N ASP A 248 -3.98 -6.74 19.81
CA ASP A 248 -4.68 -8.03 19.63
C ASP A 248 -4.66 -8.47 18.16
N GLY A 249 -4.98 -7.57 17.24
CA GLY A 249 -4.93 -7.84 15.80
C GLY A 249 -3.52 -8.19 15.30
N ALA A 250 -2.50 -7.43 15.71
CA ALA A 250 -1.11 -7.67 15.32
C ALA A 250 -0.60 -9.03 15.82
N ILE A 251 -0.89 -9.41 17.07
CA ILE A 251 -0.52 -10.72 17.61
C ILE A 251 -1.23 -11.83 16.83
N ALA A 252 -2.53 -11.69 16.55
CA ALA A 252 -3.30 -12.70 15.83
C ALA A 252 -2.78 -12.92 14.39
N LEU A 253 -2.46 -11.84 13.66
CA LEU A 253 -1.88 -11.93 12.32
C LEU A 253 -0.51 -12.63 12.32
N HIS A 254 0.33 -12.32 13.31
CA HIS A 254 1.65 -12.95 13.43
C HIS A 254 1.54 -14.46 13.72
N GLU A 255 0.67 -14.85 14.65
CA GLU A 255 0.45 -16.26 14.97
C GLU A 255 -0.10 -17.03 13.76
N ALA A 256 -1.07 -16.46 13.04
CA ALA A 256 -1.60 -17.07 11.82
C ALA A 256 -0.52 -17.23 10.73
N GLY A 257 0.31 -16.21 10.50
CA GLY A 257 1.40 -16.28 9.52
C GLY A 257 2.50 -17.28 9.89
N ALA A 258 2.76 -17.48 11.19
CA ALA A 258 3.72 -18.48 11.67
C ALA A 258 3.22 -19.92 11.41
N ASP A 259 1.94 -20.18 11.63
CA ASP A 259 1.31 -21.47 11.33
C ASP A 259 1.37 -21.79 9.83
N GLU A 260 1.08 -20.82 8.96
CA GLU A 260 1.17 -20.98 7.51
C GLU A 260 2.59 -21.25 7.02
N ALA A 261 3.58 -20.55 7.57
CA ALA A 261 4.98 -20.76 7.23
C ALA A 261 5.48 -22.15 7.65
N GLN A 262 5.02 -22.64 8.81
CA GLN A 262 5.35 -23.98 9.31
C GLN A 262 4.71 -25.07 8.43
N ASP A 263 3.42 -24.92 8.08
CA ASP A 263 2.72 -25.84 7.17
C ASP A 263 3.37 -25.88 5.78
N ALA A 264 3.84 -24.74 5.27
CA ALA A 264 4.56 -24.66 4.00
C ALA A 264 5.96 -25.30 4.07
N ALA A 265 6.67 -25.21 5.20
CA ALA A 265 7.96 -25.85 5.40
C ALA A 265 7.85 -27.39 5.51
N ASP A 266 6.73 -27.87 6.06
CA ASP A 266 6.44 -29.31 6.19
C ASP A 266 5.96 -29.93 4.86
N ALA A 267 5.51 -29.12 3.91
CA ALA A 267 5.22 -29.52 2.53
C ALA A 267 6.49 -29.38 1.66
N ASP A 268 7.20 -30.48 1.39
CA ASP A 268 8.45 -30.67 0.61
C ASP A 268 8.56 -29.89 -0.74
N GLY A 269 8.57 -28.56 -0.66
CA GLY A 269 8.50 -27.61 -1.77
C GLY A 269 9.66 -26.61 -1.73
N PRO A 270 10.05 -26.02 -2.88
CA PRO A 270 11.23 -25.19 -2.96
C PRO A 270 11.03 -23.90 -2.15
N ALA A 271 11.82 -23.76 -1.09
CA ALA A 271 11.99 -22.52 -0.33
C ALA A 271 12.69 -21.47 -1.19
N ASP A 272 11.93 -20.76 -2.02
CA ASP A 272 12.41 -19.56 -2.71
C ASP A 272 11.28 -18.54 -2.80
N THR A 273 11.02 -17.86 -1.68
CA THR A 273 10.35 -16.56 -1.67
C THR A 273 11.15 -15.64 -0.76
N ALA A 274 11.51 -14.47 -1.29
CA ALA A 274 12.08 -13.39 -0.52
C ALA A 274 11.06 -13.02 0.56
N GLN A 275 11.38 -13.30 1.82
CA GLN A 275 10.50 -12.94 2.91
C GLN A 275 10.53 -11.41 3.06
N PRO A 276 9.38 -10.73 2.98
CA PRO A 276 9.29 -9.34 3.45
C PRO A 276 9.80 -9.27 4.90
N GLU A 277 10.24 -8.08 5.32
CA GLU A 277 10.74 -7.84 6.68
C GLU A 277 9.63 -8.13 7.71
N THR A 278 9.53 -9.38 8.14
CA THR A 278 8.63 -9.80 9.20
C THR A 278 9.12 -9.18 10.50
N PRO A 279 8.23 -8.64 11.35
CA PRO A 279 8.63 -8.16 12.66
C PRO A 279 9.36 -9.28 13.40
N SER A 280 10.48 -8.95 14.06
CA SER A 280 11.29 -9.98 14.69
C SER A 280 10.48 -10.67 15.79
N GLU A 281 10.76 -11.95 16.05
CA GLU A 281 10.08 -12.69 17.13
C GLU A 281 10.19 -11.94 18.47
N ALA A 282 11.31 -11.26 18.71
CA ALA A 282 11.52 -10.42 19.89
C ALA A 282 10.60 -9.18 19.92
N ASP A 283 10.34 -8.54 18.78
CA ASP A 283 9.41 -7.40 18.69
C ASP A 283 7.97 -7.85 18.95
N MET A 284 7.61 -9.03 18.46
CA MET A 284 6.30 -9.62 18.67
C MET A 284 6.09 -10.09 20.11
N ASP A 285 7.12 -10.70 20.73
CA ASP A 285 7.10 -11.07 22.13
C ASP A 285 6.91 -9.84 23.03
N ALA A 286 7.47 -8.68 22.64
CA ALA A 286 7.27 -7.43 23.38
C ALA A 286 5.81 -6.97 23.42
N LEU A 287 5.00 -7.32 22.42
CA LEU A 287 3.58 -6.91 22.37
C LEU A 287 2.76 -7.49 23.52
N TYR A 288 3.12 -8.67 24.05
CA TYR A 288 2.45 -9.23 25.23
C TYR A 288 2.58 -8.30 26.45
N TYR A 289 3.76 -7.73 26.67
CA TYR A 289 3.97 -6.77 27.76
C TYR A 289 3.09 -5.52 27.58
N TYR A 290 3.07 -4.94 26.38
CA TYR A 290 2.29 -3.73 26.09
C TYR A 290 0.78 -3.97 26.09
N ARG A 291 0.34 -5.14 25.64
CA ARG A 291 -1.06 -5.56 25.75
C ARG A 291 -1.48 -5.76 27.21
N GLY A 292 -0.61 -6.39 28.01
CA GLY A 292 -0.78 -6.52 29.45
C GLY A 292 -0.93 -5.17 30.14
N LEU A 293 -0.13 -4.17 29.75
CA LEU A 293 -0.23 -2.80 30.25
C LEU A 293 -1.58 -2.14 29.89
N CYS A 294 -2.04 -2.29 28.66
CA CYS A 294 -3.35 -1.78 28.24
C CYS A 294 -4.46 -2.43 29.07
N ARG A 295 -4.45 -3.76 29.19
CA ARG A 295 -5.43 -4.52 29.96
C ARG A 295 -5.43 -4.15 31.44
N LEU A 296 -4.25 -3.97 32.04
CA LEU A 296 -4.11 -3.53 33.43
C LEU A 296 -4.78 -2.17 33.65
N THR A 297 -4.55 -1.23 32.73
CA THR A 297 -5.11 0.14 32.79
C THR A 297 -6.62 0.15 32.56
N LEU A 298 -7.12 -0.79 31.73
CA LEU A 298 -8.54 -1.00 31.47
C LEU A 298 -9.22 -1.92 32.51
N GLU A 299 -8.55 -2.20 33.64
CA GLU A 299 -9.05 -3.04 34.75
C GLU A 299 -9.37 -4.49 34.36
N GLN A 300 -8.79 -4.98 33.26
CA GLN A 300 -8.88 -6.36 32.79
C GLN A 300 -7.78 -7.23 33.43
N PHE A 301 -7.80 -7.31 34.77
CA PHE A 301 -6.69 -7.83 35.57
C PHE A 301 -6.33 -9.30 35.27
N ASP A 302 -7.33 -10.17 35.07
CA ASP A 302 -7.09 -11.58 34.74
C ASP A 302 -6.28 -11.73 33.44
N ALA A 303 -6.72 -11.05 32.38
CA ALA A 303 -6.07 -11.11 31.08
C ALA A 303 -4.73 -10.35 31.05
N ALA A 304 -4.57 -9.31 31.87
CA ALA A 304 -3.29 -8.64 32.06
C ALA A 304 -2.25 -9.58 32.69
N ALA A 305 -2.63 -10.36 33.71
CA ALA A 305 -1.73 -11.32 34.36
C ALA A 305 -1.28 -12.44 33.40
N GLU A 306 -2.17 -12.91 32.51
CA GLU A 306 -1.84 -13.86 31.44
C GLU A 306 -0.81 -13.29 30.47
N ASP A 307 -1.01 -12.06 30.01
CA ASP A 307 -0.09 -11.37 29.11
C ASP A 307 1.29 -11.14 29.72
N TYR A 308 1.35 -10.69 30.98
CA TYR A 308 2.62 -10.54 31.67
C TYR A 308 3.30 -11.89 31.92
N THR A 309 2.54 -12.95 32.17
CA THR A 309 3.10 -14.31 32.24
C THR A 309 3.77 -14.69 30.94
N ARG A 310 3.12 -14.41 29.80
CA ARG A 310 3.71 -14.66 28.48
C ARG A 310 4.97 -13.83 28.26
N ALA A 311 4.95 -12.54 28.62
CA ALA A 311 6.12 -11.68 28.53
C ALA A 311 7.30 -12.20 29.38
N ILE A 312 7.03 -12.69 30.60
CA ILE A 312 8.04 -13.28 31.49
C ILE A 312 8.65 -14.54 30.87
N GLU A 313 7.83 -15.45 30.32
CA GLU A 313 8.31 -16.67 29.65
C GLU A 313 9.25 -16.37 28.47
N ARG A 314 9.01 -15.24 27.79
CA ARG A 314 9.82 -14.75 26.66
C ARG A 314 11.02 -13.90 27.07
N GLY A 315 11.15 -13.60 28.37
CA GLY A 315 12.23 -12.76 28.90
C GLY A 315 12.10 -11.28 28.53
N VAL A 316 10.90 -10.82 28.18
CA VAL A 316 10.61 -9.42 27.85
C VAL A 316 10.50 -8.61 29.12
N SER A 317 11.35 -7.58 29.24
CA SER A 317 11.38 -6.62 30.35
C SER A 317 11.13 -7.27 31.72
N PRO A 318 12.00 -8.21 32.18
CA PRO A 318 11.67 -9.10 33.28
C PRO A 318 11.18 -8.37 34.54
N GLN A 319 11.83 -7.26 34.91
CA GLN A 319 11.41 -6.48 36.06
C GLN A 319 9.99 -5.92 35.92
N LEU A 320 9.70 -5.26 34.79
CA LEU A 320 8.42 -4.60 34.54
C LEU A 320 7.30 -5.62 34.35
N SER A 321 7.59 -6.76 33.69
CA SER A 321 6.60 -7.82 33.49
C SER A 321 6.24 -8.51 34.83
N HIS A 322 7.22 -8.78 35.70
CA HIS A 322 6.93 -9.27 37.05
C HIS A 322 6.18 -8.22 37.87
N TYR A 323 6.60 -6.96 37.85
CA TYR A 323 5.88 -5.88 38.54
C TYR A 323 4.42 -5.78 38.07
N GLY A 324 4.21 -5.72 36.76
CA GLY A 324 2.88 -5.65 36.14
C GLY A 324 2.00 -6.84 36.49
N ARG A 325 2.54 -8.06 36.45
CA ARG A 325 1.82 -9.27 36.88
C ARG A 325 1.46 -9.22 38.36
N GLY A 326 2.42 -8.84 39.22
CA GLY A 326 2.18 -8.71 40.65
C GLY A 326 1.06 -7.72 40.97
N VAL A 327 1.06 -6.55 40.31
CA VAL A 327 -0.04 -5.57 40.44
C VAL A 327 -1.36 -6.13 39.90
N ALA A 328 -1.35 -6.80 38.74
CA ALA A 328 -2.55 -7.43 38.20
C ALA A 328 -3.14 -8.44 39.19
N GLU A 329 -2.33 -9.35 39.74
CA GLU A 329 -2.76 -10.38 40.69
C GLU A 329 -3.36 -9.80 41.98
N LEU A 330 -2.87 -8.66 42.46
CA LEU A 330 -3.47 -7.94 43.60
C LEU A 330 -4.85 -7.35 43.31
N MET A 331 -5.06 -6.91 42.08
CA MET A 331 -6.25 -6.17 41.68
C MET A 331 -7.38 -7.05 41.14
N ARG A 332 -7.09 -8.34 40.86
CA ARG A 332 -8.09 -9.31 40.42
C ARG A 332 -9.23 -9.46 41.43
N PRO A 333 -10.45 -9.83 40.99
CA PRO A 333 -11.59 -10.05 41.90
C PRO A 333 -11.33 -11.12 42.98
N ALA A 334 -10.49 -12.11 42.68
CA ALA A 334 -9.98 -13.10 43.61
C ALA A 334 -8.44 -13.01 43.62
N PRO A 335 -7.85 -12.15 44.46
CA PRO A 335 -6.41 -11.90 44.43
C PRO A 335 -5.60 -13.14 44.80
N ASP A 336 -4.53 -13.40 44.04
CA ASP A 336 -3.48 -14.34 44.41
C ASP A 336 -2.34 -13.59 45.10
N TYR A 337 -2.47 -13.41 46.41
CA TYR A 337 -1.50 -12.68 47.21
C TYR A 337 -0.13 -13.37 47.28
N GLU A 338 -0.08 -14.70 47.12
CA GLU A 338 1.17 -15.46 47.13
C GLU A 338 1.95 -15.17 45.84
N GLN A 339 1.29 -15.33 44.68
CA GLN A 339 1.89 -15.00 43.39
C GLN A 339 2.28 -13.53 43.30
N ALA A 340 1.42 -12.62 43.76
CA ALA A 340 1.70 -11.20 43.79
C ALA A 340 2.94 -10.86 44.64
N ALA A 341 3.07 -11.45 45.83
CA ALA A 341 4.22 -11.22 46.69
C ALA A 341 5.52 -11.76 46.07
N GLU A 342 5.49 -12.93 45.43
CA GLU A 342 6.64 -13.48 44.72
C GLU A 342 7.11 -12.55 43.59
N ASP A 343 6.16 -12.07 42.78
CA ASP A 343 6.45 -11.21 41.63
C ASP A 343 6.95 -9.83 42.03
N LEU A 344 6.33 -9.21 43.03
CA LEU A 344 6.79 -7.93 43.57
C LEU A 344 8.16 -8.07 44.24
N LEU A 345 8.43 -9.19 44.92
CA LEU A 345 9.75 -9.44 45.51
C LEU A 345 10.83 -9.62 44.44
N PHE A 346 10.49 -10.28 43.32
CA PHE A 346 11.37 -10.36 42.16
C PHE A 346 11.67 -8.95 41.61
N ALA A 347 10.64 -8.15 41.34
CA ALA A 347 10.79 -6.81 40.77
C ALA A 347 11.56 -5.84 41.69
N ALA A 348 11.35 -5.96 43.00
CA ALA A 348 12.05 -5.20 44.04
C ALA A 348 13.57 -5.47 44.06
N ASN A 349 13.96 -6.73 43.85
CA ASN A 349 15.36 -7.18 43.94
C ASN A 349 16.00 -7.41 42.58
N TYR A 350 15.42 -6.87 41.51
CA TYR A 350 15.96 -7.04 40.17
C TYR A 350 17.26 -6.24 39.99
N GLU A 351 18.33 -6.93 39.58
CA GLU A 351 19.68 -6.36 39.41
C GLU A 351 20.16 -6.42 37.94
N GLY A 352 19.23 -6.48 36.97
CA GLY A 352 19.57 -6.45 35.55
C GLY A 352 20.13 -5.11 35.07
N ASP A 353 20.75 -5.08 33.90
CA ASP A 353 21.32 -3.85 33.30
C ASP A 353 20.24 -2.81 32.96
N ASP A 354 19.01 -3.25 32.75
CA ASP A 354 17.79 -2.49 32.47
C ASP A 354 16.96 -2.19 33.74
N ALA A 355 17.51 -2.42 34.94
CA ALA A 355 16.80 -2.20 36.19
C ALA A 355 16.36 -0.74 36.38
N ASP A 356 15.07 -0.56 36.65
CA ASP A 356 14.47 0.71 37.07
C ASP A 356 14.30 0.77 38.59
N THR A 357 15.00 1.72 39.20
CA THR A 357 14.98 1.92 40.66
C THR A 357 13.63 2.41 41.18
N GLU A 358 12.84 3.09 40.35
CA GLU A 358 11.51 3.56 40.75
C GLU A 358 10.56 2.36 40.87
N THR A 359 10.54 1.49 39.87
CA THR A 359 9.80 0.22 39.89
C THR A 359 10.20 -0.63 41.11
N SER A 360 11.49 -0.76 41.42
CA SER A 360 11.94 -1.49 42.63
C SER A 360 11.36 -0.90 43.91
N ALA A 361 11.38 0.43 44.04
CA ALA A 361 10.85 1.12 45.23
C ALA A 361 9.32 0.97 45.35
N GLN A 362 8.61 1.05 44.22
CA GLN A 362 7.16 0.84 44.17
C GLN A 362 6.79 -0.60 44.54
N ALA A 363 7.53 -1.58 44.04
CA ALA A 363 7.33 -2.99 44.37
C ALA A 363 7.53 -3.26 45.88
N LEU A 364 8.57 -2.69 46.48
CA LEU A 364 8.81 -2.77 47.93
C LEU A 364 7.66 -2.15 48.73
N ALA A 365 7.16 -0.99 48.32
CA ALA A 365 6.05 -0.33 49.00
C ALA A 365 4.77 -1.18 48.98
N LEU A 366 4.48 -1.87 47.86
CA LEU A 366 3.35 -2.79 47.77
C LEU A 366 3.54 -4.03 48.66
N LEU A 367 4.74 -4.60 48.75
CA LEU A 367 5.05 -5.71 49.66
C LEU A 367 4.87 -5.34 51.14
N GLU A 368 5.26 -4.13 51.52
CA GLU A 368 5.06 -3.63 52.89
C GLU A 368 3.57 -3.54 53.24
N LEU A 369 2.72 -3.17 52.28
CA LEU A 369 1.26 -3.15 52.48
C LEU A 369 0.69 -4.55 52.67
N LEU A 370 1.13 -5.53 51.88
CA LEU A 370 0.67 -6.92 51.96
C LEU A 370 1.03 -7.58 53.30
N THR A 371 2.22 -7.28 53.81
CA THR A 371 2.72 -7.85 55.07
C THR A 371 2.22 -7.13 56.33
N ALA A 372 1.67 -5.92 56.18
CA ALA A 372 1.11 -5.15 57.30
C ALA A 372 -0.32 -5.56 57.70
N GLU A 373 -1.02 -6.37 56.88
CA GLU A 373 -2.39 -6.83 57.14
C GLU A 373 -2.49 -8.23 57.80
N GLU A 374 -1.36 -8.91 58.03
CA GLU A 374 -1.25 -10.11 58.90
C GLU A 374 -1.03 -9.76 60.38
#